data_AF-A0A560MET7-F1
#
_entry.id   AF-A0A560MET7-F1
#
_cell.length_a   1.000
_cell.length_b   1.000
_cell.length_c   1.000
_cell.angle_alpha   90.00
_cell.angle_beta   90.00
_cell.angle_gamma   90.00
#
_symmetry.space_group_name_H-M   'P 1'
#
loop_
_entity.id
_entity.type
_entity.pdbx_description
1 polymer ?
#
loop_
_entity_poly.entity_id
_entity_poly.type
_entity_poly.pdbx_seq_one_letter_code
_entity_poly.pdbx_strand_id
1 'polypeptide(L)'
;MLELEKRSPLAFPITLKDGRILATVGDAADYLSTLNADQRERGYWKTAILMFNNAMREPSYLRIATINMRSALVYDRLADDVGP
;
A
#
# COMPACT_ATOMS: atom_id res chain seq x y z
N MET A 1 9.66 10.79 -17.40
CA MET A 1 9.24 10.27 -16.09
C MET A 1 8.51 8.97 -16.39
N LEU A 2 8.97 7.82 -15.90
CA LEU A 2 8.27 6.55 -16.14
C LEU A 2 7.01 6.53 -15.29
N GLU A 3 5.82 6.44 -15.88
CA GLU A 3 4.59 6.26 -15.12
C GLU A 3 4.57 4.87 -14.46
N LEU A 4 3.98 4.78 -13.26
CA LEU A 4 3.69 3.49 -12.64
C LEU A 4 2.49 2.86 -13.32
N GLU A 5 2.65 1.64 -13.80
CA GLU A 5 1.58 0.83 -14.35
C GLU A 5 1.08 -0.18 -13.31
N LYS A 6 -0.08 -0.79 -13.55
CA LYS A 6 -0.64 -1.82 -12.65
C LYS A 6 0.33 -2.96 -12.36
N ARG A 7 1.16 -3.33 -13.34
CA ARG A 7 2.14 -4.42 -13.21
C ARG A 7 3.48 -3.98 -12.61
N SER A 8 3.68 -2.68 -12.38
CA SER A 8 4.88 -2.18 -11.73
C SER A 8 4.98 -2.78 -10.32
N PRO A 9 6.15 -3.30 -9.92
CA PRO A 9 6.32 -3.88 -8.60
C PRO A 9 6.20 -2.80 -7.52
N LEU A 10 5.69 -3.16 -6.34
CA LEU A 10 5.88 -2.35 -5.14
C LEU A 10 7.37 -2.31 -4.78
N ALA A 11 7.75 -1.40 -3.88
CA ALA A 11 9.14 -1.31 -3.42
C ALA A 11 9.60 -2.60 -2.71
N PHE A 12 8.66 -3.35 -2.14
CA PHE A 12 8.81 -4.70 -1.61
C PHE A 12 7.41 -5.33 -1.51
N PRO A 13 7.29 -6.68 -1.62
CA PRO A 13 6.01 -7.35 -1.44
C PRO A 13 5.54 -7.27 0.01
N ILE A 14 4.22 -7.25 0.22
CA ILE A 14 3.61 -7.28 1.56
C ILE A 14 2.77 -8.55 1.68
N THR A 15 3.16 -9.44 2.59
CA THR A 15 2.41 -10.66 2.90
C THR A 15 1.33 -10.36 3.95
N LEU A 16 0.08 -10.67 3.61
CA LEU A 16 -1.05 -10.57 4.51
C LEU A 16 -1.20 -11.88 5.31
N LYS A 17 -1.82 -11.79 6.49
CA LYS A 17 -2.05 -12.97 7.36
C LYS A 17 -2.99 -14.02 6.77
N ASP A 18 -3.79 -13.64 5.78
CA ASP A 18 -4.65 -14.56 5.04
C ASP A 18 -3.90 -15.30 3.91
N GLY A 19 -2.59 -15.09 3.78
CA GLY A 19 -1.73 -15.73 2.79
C GLY A 19 -1.64 -15.00 1.46
N ARG A 20 -2.43 -13.93 1.23
CA ARG A 20 -2.29 -13.09 0.04
C ARG A 20 -0.99 -12.29 0.07
N ILE A 21 -0.45 -12.00 -1.11
CA ILE A 21 0.75 -11.16 -1.27
C ILE A 21 0.38 -9.98 -2.17
N LEU A 22 0.62 -8.77 -1.69
CA LEU A 22 0.55 -7.56 -2.49
C LEU A 22 1.94 -7.28 -3.06
N ALA A 23 2.13 -7.53 -4.36
CA ALA A 23 3.45 -7.44 -5.00
C ALA A 23 3.55 -6.28 -6.01
N THR A 24 2.41 -5.79 -6.49
CA THR A 24 2.33 -4.79 -7.56
C THR A 24 1.51 -3.56 -7.15
N VAL A 25 1.69 -2.47 -7.91
CA VAL A 25 0.87 -1.25 -7.80
C VAL A 25 -0.62 -1.58 -8.00
N GLY A 26 -0.94 -2.52 -8.89
CA GLY A 26 -2.29 -3.03 -9.11
C GLY A 26 -2.86 -3.69 -7.86
N ASP A 27 -2.12 -4.61 -7.23
CA ASP A 27 -2.57 -5.27 -5.99
C ASP A 27 -2.84 -4.25 -4.88
N ALA A 28 -1.98 -3.24 -4.76
CA ALA A 28 -2.15 -2.17 -3.80
C ALA A 28 -3.40 -1.33 -4.08
N ALA A 29 -3.62 -0.93 -5.34
CA ALA A 29 -4.81 -0.18 -5.75
C ALA A 29 -6.10 -0.97 -5.49
N ASP A 30 -6.11 -2.25 -5.85
CA ASP A 30 -7.25 -3.15 -5.65
C ASP A 30 -7.54 -3.30 -4.16
N TYR A 31 -6.51 -3.51 -3.32
CA TYR A 31 -6.69 -3.58 -1.87
C TYR A 31 -7.27 -2.28 -1.29
N LEU A 32 -6.71 -1.12 -1.65
CA LEU A 32 -7.19 0.19 -1.19
C LEU A 32 -8.64 0.43 -1.59
N SER A 33 -9.06 -0.06 -2.76
CA SER A 33 -10.46 0.02 -3.20
C SER A 33 -11.43 -0.73 -2.28
N THR A 34 -10.97 -1.81 -1.63
CA THR A 34 -11.79 -2.66 -0.75
C THR A 34 -11.96 -2.12 0.67
N LEU A 35 -11.21 -1.09 1.06
CA LEU A 35 -11.32 -0.48 2.40
C LEU A 35 -12.72 0.09 2.62
N ASN A 36 -13.31 -0.25 3.77
CA ASN A 36 -14.60 0.31 4.19
C ASN A 36 -14.44 1.77 4.69
N ALA A 37 -15.57 2.44 4.94
CA ALA A 37 -15.58 3.84 5.37
C ALA A 37 -14.80 4.06 6.67
N ASP A 38 -15.00 3.21 7.68
CA ASP A 38 -14.33 3.33 8.97
C ASP A 38 -12.82 3.19 8.84
N GLN A 39 -12.33 2.27 8.01
CA GLN A 39 -10.90 2.09 7.74
C GLN A 39 -10.33 3.32 7.03
N ARG A 40 -11.02 3.84 6.00
CA ARG A 40 -10.59 5.04 5.26
C ARG A 40 -10.49 6.28 6.15
N GLU A 41 -11.29 6.35 7.21
CA GLU A 41 -11.24 7.47 8.15
C GLU A 41 -10.05 7.43 9.13
N ARG A 42 -9.42 6.27 9.31
CA ARG A 42 -8.26 6.11 10.21
C ARG A 42 -7.04 6.84 9.65
N GLY A 43 -6.33 7.57 10.52
CA GLY A 43 -5.22 8.43 10.11
C GLY A 43 -4.14 7.73 9.29
N TYR A 44 -3.75 6.50 9.68
CA TYR A 44 -2.73 5.73 8.94
C TYR A 44 -3.20 5.31 7.54
N TRP A 45 -4.49 5.01 7.34
CA TRP A 45 -5.03 4.71 6.01
C TRP A 45 -5.12 5.96 5.15
N LYS A 46 -5.49 7.12 5.71
CA LYS A 46 -5.44 8.40 4.99
C LYS A 46 -4.03 8.70 4.48
N THR A 47 -3.01 8.51 5.32
CA THR A 47 -1.61 8.71 4.93
C THR A 47 -1.15 7.70 3.87
N ALA A 48 -1.52 6.42 3.99
CA ALA A 48 -1.21 5.41 3.00
C ALA A 48 -1.83 5.73 1.63
N ILE A 49 -3.12 6.10 1.59
CA ILE A 49 -3.83 6.49 0.37
C ILE A 49 -3.19 7.75 -0.25
N LEU A 50 -2.88 8.76 0.56
CA LEU A 50 -2.25 10.00 0.10
C LEU A 50 -0.90 9.72 -0.58
N MET A 51 -0.04 8.92 0.07
CA MET A 51 1.28 8.59 -0.51
C MET A 51 1.16 7.71 -1.75
N PHE A 52 0.19 6.78 -1.78
CA PHE A 52 -0.07 5.98 -2.99
C PHE A 52 -0.48 6.88 -4.16
N ASN A 53 -1.40 7.83 -3.95
CA ASN A 53 -1.80 8.79 -4.97
C ASN A 53 -0.64 9.68 -5.44
N ASN A 54 0.27 10.07 -4.53
CA ASN A 54 1.47 10.80 -4.89
C ASN A 54 2.42 9.94 -5.73
N ALA A 55 2.59 8.66 -5.40
CA ALA A 55 3.42 7.74 -6.17
C ALA A 55 2.93 7.55 -7.61
N MET A 56 1.60 7.57 -7.83
CA MET A 56 1.02 7.49 -9.18
C MET A 56 1.36 8.71 -10.05
N ARG A 57 1.69 9.86 -9.45
CA ARG A 57 2.11 11.08 -10.15
C ARG A 57 3.62 11.22 -10.24
N GLU A 58 4.31 10.84 -9.17
CA GLU A 58 5.75 10.92 -9.05
C GLU A 58 6.29 9.60 -8.44
N PRO A 59 6.83 8.68 -9.27
CA PRO A 59 7.22 7.34 -8.84
C PRO A 59 8.24 7.29 -7.70
N SER A 60 8.97 8.38 -7.45
CA SER A 60 9.92 8.50 -6.33
C SER A 60 9.26 8.23 -4.98
N TYR A 61 7.96 8.50 -4.84
CA TYR A 61 7.19 8.22 -3.62
C TYR A 61 6.79 6.75 -3.43
N LEU A 62 7.02 5.86 -4.40
CA LEU A 62 6.53 4.48 -4.30
C LEU A 62 7.06 3.75 -3.05
N ARG A 63 8.32 3.99 -2.66
CA ARG A 63 8.90 3.38 -1.47
C ARG A 63 8.17 3.82 -0.20
N ILE A 64 7.93 5.12 -0.04
CA ILE A 64 7.22 5.62 1.16
C ILE A 64 5.74 5.22 1.15
N ALA A 65 5.12 5.15 -0.03
CA ALA A 65 3.76 4.61 -0.19
C ALA A 65 3.68 3.14 0.26
N THR A 66 4.64 2.31 -0.16
CA THR A 66 4.72 0.90 0.23
C THR A 66 4.91 0.74 1.74
N ILE A 67 5.78 1.55 2.35
CA ILE A 67 6.00 1.56 3.81
C ILE A 67 4.72 1.94 4.56
N ASN A 68 4.06 3.03 4.16
CA ASN A 68 2.84 3.47 4.84
C ASN A 68 1.70 2.46 4.69
N MET A 69 1.60 1.80 3.53
CA MET A 69 0.66 0.71 3.33
C MET A 69 0.94 -0.46 4.27
N ARG A 70 2.19 -0.91 4.38
CA ARG A 70 2.55 -1.98 5.34
C ARG A 70 2.23 -1.58 6.77
N SER A 71 2.57 -0.36 7.18
CA SER A 71 2.26 0.12 8.54
C SER A 71 0.76 0.15 8.81
N ALA A 72 -0.06 0.61 7.86
CA ALA A 72 -1.51 0.60 7.98
C ALA A 72 -2.07 -0.83 8.17
N LEU A 73 -1.56 -1.78 7.38
CA LEU A 73 -1.91 -3.20 7.50
C LEU A 73 -1.49 -3.79 8.85
N VAL A 74 -0.29 -3.46 9.35
CA VAL A 74 0.21 -3.91 10.66
C VAL A 74 -0.66 -3.33 11.79
N TYR A 75 -1.05 -2.06 11.72
CA TYR A 75 -1.93 -1.44 12.73
C TYR A 75 -3.33 -2.05 12.77
N ASP A 76 -3.87 -2.46 11.63
CA ASP A 76 -5.09 -3.26 11.55
C ASP A 76 -4.88 -4.74 11.90
N ARG A 77 -3.65 -5.15 12.24
CA ARG A 77 -3.23 -6.53 12.53
C ARG A 77 -3.41 -7.50 11.36
N LEU A 78 -3.41 -6.99 10.12
CA LEU A 78 -3.60 -7.74 8.87
C LEU A 78 -2.30 -8.21 8.21
N ALA A 79 -1.17 -7.63 8.61
CA ALA A 79 0.17 -8.08 8.25
C ALA A 79 1.06 -8.13 9.50
N ASP A 80 2.16 -8.88 9.42
CA ASP A 80 3.18 -8.89 10.47
C ASP A 80 4.20 -7.77 10.24
N ASP A 81 4.78 -7.28 11.32
CA ASP A 81 5.87 -6.31 11.25
C ASP A 81 7.18 -7.03 10.90
N VAL A 82 7.32 -7.36 9.62
CA VAL A 82 8.55 -7.89 9.06
C VAL A 82 9.28 -6.71 8.42
N GLY A 83 10.47 -6.39 8.96
CA GLY A 83 11.33 -5.34 8.44
C GLY A 83 11.60 -5.49 6.93
N PRO A 84 11.86 -4.39 6.21
CA PRO A 84 12.21 -4.45 4.79
C PRO A 84 13.59 -5.07 4.56
#